data_AF-A0A0F9FAC4-F1
#
_entry.id   AF-A0A0F9FAC4-F1
#
_cell.length_a   1.000
_cell.length_b   1.000
_cell.length_c   1.000
_cell.angle_alpha   90.00
_cell.angle_beta   90.00
_cell.angle_gamma   90.00
#
_symmetry.space_group_name_H-M   'P 1'
#
loop_
_entity.id
_entity.type
_entity.pdbx_description
1 polymer ?
#
loop_
_entity_poly.entity_id
_entity_poly.type
_entity_poly.pdbx_seq_one_letter_code
_entity_poly.pdbx_strand_id
1 'polypeptide(L)'
;MWSSSGYGQQMFELLPMIKDAGYPTAIVNFYGLDGGQIVLDGITCYPKVQGQWGDDAVVNFQKIFNADIVITLQDIWVLNDQLVKQFKNWTPIVPIDHEPTPPAIKDKLKHAYRIITYSKFGHKQLEKEGMHSTYIPHTVDTRLFKKVDKIEIRKRMNLPQDAFIFGMVAANKDNPPRKAFQQVLDAFHKFVQVHPKSAIYFHTAMDQPKGFPIKQYAKFLGIENKIFHCETFEYLYLIDRDQMNKIYSSFDCLLMPSTNEGFGVPAIEAQSCETPVIVNDFSMSGVGILEGDYVLA
;
A
#
# COMPACT_ATOMS: atom_id res chain seq x y z
N MET A 1 -10.01 6.41 9.73
CA MET A 1 -9.10 6.29 8.57
C MET A 1 -9.90 6.42 7.30
N TRP A 2 -9.48 7.27 6.35
CA TRP A 2 -10.26 7.55 5.13
C TRP A 2 -10.03 6.51 4.02
N SER A 3 -8.90 5.81 4.04
CA SER A 3 -8.56 4.76 3.08
C SER A 3 -7.68 3.70 3.73
N SER A 4 -7.97 2.42 3.50
CA SER A 4 -7.15 1.29 3.93
C SER A 4 -5.99 0.98 2.98
N SER A 5 -5.80 1.78 1.92
CA SER A 5 -4.69 1.62 0.97
C SER A 5 -3.33 1.96 1.60
N GLY A 6 -2.24 1.46 1.01
CA GLY A 6 -0.88 1.79 1.44
C GLY A 6 -0.62 3.30 1.52
N TYR A 7 -1.03 4.09 0.52
CA TYR A 7 -0.92 5.56 0.58
C TYR A 7 -1.77 6.16 1.70
N GLY A 8 -2.98 5.64 1.92
CA GLY A 8 -3.85 6.09 3.01
C GLY A 8 -3.26 5.85 4.40
N GLN A 9 -2.66 4.66 4.61
CA GLN A 9 -1.97 4.32 5.87
C GLN A 9 -0.79 5.27 6.13
N GLN A 10 0.03 5.50 5.10
CA GLN A 10 1.21 6.36 5.21
C GLN A 10 0.83 7.83 5.47
N MET A 11 -0.24 8.34 4.85
CA MET A 11 -0.75 9.67 5.17
C MET A 11 -1.30 9.74 6.59
N PHE A 12 -1.94 8.68 7.09
CA PHE A 12 -2.46 8.63 8.46
C PHE A 12 -1.34 8.72 9.51
N GLU A 13 -0.16 8.16 9.23
CA GLU A 13 1.02 8.28 10.10
C GLU A 13 1.75 9.62 9.93
N LEU A 14 1.88 10.11 8.69
CA LEU A 14 2.66 11.32 8.38
C LEU A 14 1.97 12.61 8.85
N LEU A 15 0.65 12.75 8.69
CA LEU A 15 -0.03 14.01 8.96
C LEU A 15 0.03 14.46 10.43
N PRO A 16 -0.18 13.57 11.43
CA PRO A 16 0.05 13.92 12.83
C PRO A 16 1.48 14.40 13.09
N MET A 17 2.49 13.76 12.50
CA MET A 17 3.90 14.18 12.69
C MET A 17 4.17 15.59 12.17
N ILE A 18 3.60 15.96 11.02
CA ILE A 18 3.73 17.32 10.46
C ILE A 18 3.03 18.33 11.38
N LYS A 19 1.82 18.00 11.85
CA LYS A 19 1.05 18.85 12.76
C LYS A 19 1.77 19.04 14.10
N ASP A 20 2.29 17.97 14.69
CA ASP A 20 2.97 17.98 15.99
C ASP A 20 4.33 18.69 15.92
N ALA A 21 4.94 18.74 14.73
CA ALA A 21 6.10 19.59 14.44
C ALA A 21 5.75 21.09 14.35
N GLY A 22 4.49 21.48 14.54
CA GLY A 22 4.04 22.87 14.62
C GLY A 22 3.56 23.47 13.29
N TYR A 23 3.40 22.66 12.24
CA TYR A 23 2.95 23.13 10.94
C TYR A 23 1.43 22.97 10.77
N PRO A 24 0.67 24.05 10.49
CA PRO A 24 -0.74 23.94 10.12
C PRO A 24 -0.89 22.98 8.95
N THR A 25 -1.78 22.00 9.11
CA THR A 25 -1.90 20.88 8.15
C THR A 25 -3.36 20.64 7.77
N ALA A 26 -3.59 20.40 6.48
CA ALA A 26 -4.85 19.96 5.92
C ALA A 26 -4.60 18.91 4.82
N ILE A 27 -5.61 18.09 4.53
CA ILE A 27 -5.53 17.04 3.49
C ILE A 27 -6.73 17.12 2.54
N VAL A 28 -6.46 16.94 1.25
CA VAL A 28 -7.48 16.62 0.24
C VAL A 28 -7.59 15.10 0.12
N ASN A 29 -8.76 14.56 0.40
CA ASN A 29 -9.05 13.13 0.33
C ASN A 29 -9.77 12.80 -0.99
N PHE A 30 -9.01 12.46 -2.04
CA PHE A 30 -9.62 12.11 -3.33
C PHE A 30 -10.38 10.77 -3.31
N TYR A 31 -10.17 9.96 -2.27
CA TYR A 31 -10.88 8.72 -2.00
C TYR A 31 -11.32 8.66 -0.53
N GLY A 32 -12.53 8.18 -0.27
CA GLY A 32 -13.05 7.95 1.09
C GLY A 32 -13.79 9.12 1.74
N LEU A 33 -13.68 10.34 1.20
CA LEU A 33 -14.45 11.50 1.65
C LEU A 33 -15.08 12.23 0.46
N ASP A 34 -16.41 12.37 0.51
CA ASP A 34 -17.22 13.03 -0.52
C ASP A 34 -18.18 14.03 0.14
N GLY A 35 -18.66 15.00 -0.63
CA GLY A 35 -19.61 16.02 -0.19
C GLY A 35 -18.95 17.20 0.55
N GLY A 36 -18.67 17.06 1.84
CA GLY A 36 -18.32 18.18 2.72
C GLY A 36 -16.98 18.04 3.44
N GLN A 37 -16.40 19.17 3.86
CA GLN A 37 -15.21 19.17 4.71
C GLN A 37 -15.54 18.65 6.11
N ILE A 38 -14.58 17.97 6.74
CA ILE A 38 -14.63 17.56 8.16
C ILE A 38 -13.34 17.96 8.86
N VAL A 39 -13.34 17.95 10.19
CA VAL A 39 -12.12 18.11 11.00
C VAL A 39 -11.92 16.81 11.78
N LEU A 40 -10.75 16.19 11.60
CA LEU A 40 -10.36 14.97 12.31
C LEU A 40 -9.06 15.25 13.07
N ASP A 41 -9.08 15.07 14.39
CA ASP A 41 -7.91 15.28 15.26
C ASP A 41 -7.21 16.63 15.04
N GLY A 42 -7.98 17.68 14.78
CA GLY A 42 -7.48 19.03 14.51
C GLY A 42 -6.85 19.23 13.13
N ILE A 43 -7.01 18.27 12.21
CA ILE A 43 -6.59 18.37 10.80
C ILE A 43 -7.84 18.55 9.94
N THR A 44 -7.84 19.60 9.11
CA THR A 44 -8.93 19.82 8.16
C THR A 44 -8.83 18.83 7.01
N CYS A 45 -9.92 18.11 6.77
CA CYS A 45 -10.03 17.11 5.73
C CYS A 45 -11.03 17.60 4.67
N TYR A 46 -10.52 17.93 3.49
CA TYR A 46 -11.31 18.36 2.35
C TYR A 46 -11.72 17.14 1.49
N PRO A 47 -12.96 17.14 0.95
CA PRO A 47 -13.42 16.07 0.08
C PRO A 47 -12.78 16.19 -1.32
N LYS A 48 -12.94 15.13 -2.13
CA LYS A 48 -12.78 15.26 -3.58
C LYS A 48 -13.81 16.24 -4.16
N VAL A 49 -13.53 16.77 -5.36
CA VAL A 49 -14.48 17.65 -6.07
C VAL A 49 -15.03 16.89 -7.29
N GLN A 50 -14.59 17.18 -8.51
CA GLN A 50 -15.07 16.52 -9.73
C GLN A 50 -14.03 15.54 -10.28
N GLY A 51 -12.76 15.87 -10.13
CA GLY A 51 -11.62 15.08 -10.59
C GLY A 51 -11.50 13.76 -9.85
N GLN A 52 -11.13 12.72 -10.59
CA GLN A 52 -10.94 11.37 -10.04
C GLN A 52 -9.77 11.30 -9.06
N TRP A 53 -8.72 12.11 -9.26
CA TRP A 53 -7.44 12.02 -8.55
C TRP A 53 -7.16 13.24 -7.64
N GLY A 54 -8.19 14.07 -7.43
CA GLY A 54 -8.20 15.19 -6.49
C GLY A 54 -7.31 16.39 -6.84
N ASP A 55 -6.70 16.41 -8.02
CA ASP A 55 -5.88 17.52 -8.47
C ASP A 55 -6.67 18.82 -8.65
N ASP A 56 -7.93 18.74 -9.07
CA ASP A 56 -8.87 19.86 -9.10
C ASP A 56 -9.24 20.37 -7.70
N ALA A 57 -9.43 19.46 -6.75
CA ALA A 57 -9.68 19.78 -5.36
C ALA A 57 -8.46 20.48 -4.74
N VAL A 58 -7.24 20.00 -4.99
CA VAL A 58 -6.01 20.64 -4.53
C VAL A 58 -5.88 22.07 -5.05
N VAL A 59 -6.19 22.34 -6.33
CA VAL A 59 -6.13 23.71 -6.89
C VAL A 59 -6.99 24.71 -6.09
N ASN A 60 -8.17 24.27 -5.64
CA ASN A 60 -9.11 25.11 -4.92
C ASN A 60 -8.77 25.19 -3.43
N PHE A 61 -8.58 24.04 -2.77
CA PHE A 61 -8.39 23.99 -1.33
C PHE A 61 -7.03 24.50 -0.87
N GLN A 62 -5.98 24.46 -1.71
CA GLN A 62 -4.71 25.10 -1.36
C GLN A 62 -4.87 26.62 -1.16
N LYS A 63 -5.80 27.27 -1.89
CA LYS A 63 -6.07 28.71 -1.79
C LYS A 63 -6.89 29.01 -0.54
N ILE A 64 -7.91 28.19 -0.28
CA ILE A 64 -8.77 28.31 0.92
C ILE A 64 -7.94 28.11 2.19
N PHE A 65 -7.03 27.14 2.18
CA PHE A 65 -6.12 26.86 3.29
C PHE A 65 -4.94 27.85 3.37
N ASN A 66 -4.70 28.64 2.32
CA ASN A 66 -3.51 29.48 2.17
C ASN A 66 -2.21 28.69 2.33
N ALA A 67 -2.08 27.59 1.58
CA ALA A 67 -0.96 26.67 1.66
C ALA A 67 0.36 27.29 1.14
N ASP A 68 1.45 27.10 1.90
CA ASP A 68 2.81 27.41 1.45
C ASP A 68 3.44 26.28 0.63
N ILE A 69 2.98 25.05 0.84
CA ILE A 69 3.46 23.83 0.18
C ILE A 69 2.32 22.86 -0.08
N VAL A 70 2.33 22.22 -1.25
CA VAL A 70 1.45 21.12 -1.61
C VAL A 70 2.28 19.84 -1.66
N ILE A 71 1.94 18.87 -0.81
CA ILE A 71 2.55 17.53 -0.79
C ILE A 71 1.53 16.53 -1.34
N THR A 72 1.96 15.66 -2.26
CA THR A 72 1.12 14.58 -2.79
C THR A 72 1.77 13.23 -2.53
N LEU A 73 1.03 12.28 -1.97
CA LEU A 73 1.41 10.87 -1.86
C LEU A 73 0.45 10.02 -2.69
N GLN A 74 0.78 9.85 -3.97
CA GLN A 74 0.05 9.00 -4.92
C GLN A 74 0.87 8.82 -6.20
N ASP A 75 0.38 7.98 -7.10
CA ASP A 75 0.87 7.92 -8.48
C ASP A 75 0.66 9.29 -9.16
N ILE A 76 1.73 9.90 -9.67
CA ILE A 76 1.64 11.26 -10.24
C ILE A 76 1.33 11.27 -11.74
N TRP A 77 1.48 10.13 -12.42
CA TRP A 77 1.25 10.01 -13.86
C TRP A 77 -0.23 10.21 -14.24
N VAL A 78 -1.15 10.03 -13.28
CA VAL A 78 -2.60 10.27 -13.47
C VAL A 78 -3.01 11.73 -13.38
N LEU A 79 -2.16 12.60 -12.83
CA LEU A 79 -2.52 13.99 -12.56
C LEU A 79 -2.60 14.80 -13.85
N ASN A 80 -3.39 15.86 -13.89
CA ASN A 80 -3.46 16.76 -15.04
C ASN A 80 -2.29 17.77 -15.03
N ASP A 81 -1.57 17.92 -16.14
CA ASP A 81 -0.43 18.87 -16.23
C ASP A 81 -0.82 20.32 -15.95
N GLN A 82 -1.98 20.76 -16.43
CA GLN A 82 -2.42 22.14 -16.28
C GLN A 82 -2.84 22.46 -14.86
N LEU A 83 -3.30 21.46 -14.11
CA LEU A 83 -3.66 21.61 -12.70
C LEU A 83 -2.43 21.55 -11.80
N VAL A 84 -1.52 20.59 -12.04
CA VAL A 84 -0.27 20.44 -11.28
C VAL A 84 0.59 21.72 -11.34
N LYS A 85 0.66 22.41 -12.49
CA LYS A 85 1.37 23.69 -12.61
C LYS A 85 0.86 24.80 -11.68
N GLN A 86 -0.36 24.66 -11.16
CA GLN A 86 -0.96 25.60 -10.23
C GLN A 86 -0.67 25.25 -8.76
N PHE A 87 -0.07 24.10 -8.47
CA PHE A 87 0.23 23.68 -7.10
C PHE A 87 1.37 24.51 -6.52
N LYS A 88 1.16 25.07 -5.33
CA LYS A 88 2.17 25.87 -4.63
C LYS A 88 3.31 24.99 -4.14
N ASN A 89 4.54 25.31 -4.55
CA ASN A 89 5.77 24.63 -4.13
C ASN A 89 5.63 23.10 -4.13
N TRP A 90 5.06 22.54 -5.20
CA TRP A 90 4.64 21.15 -5.22
C TRP A 90 5.80 20.19 -4.93
N THR A 91 5.61 19.35 -3.91
CA THR A 91 6.60 18.38 -3.44
C THR A 91 6.00 16.98 -3.42
N PRO A 92 6.03 16.24 -4.54
CA PRO A 92 5.51 14.88 -4.57
C PRO A 92 6.39 13.91 -3.79
N ILE A 93 5.73 13.06 -3.00
CA ILE A 93 6.26 11.82 -2.45
C ILE A 93 5.87 10.71 -3.44
N VAL A 94 6.80 10.32 -4.32
CA VAL A 94 6.48 9.62 -5.58
C VAL A 94 6.97 8.16 -5.61
N PRO A 95 6.15 7.19 -6.05
CA PRO A 95 6.61 5.86 -6.46
C PRO A 95 7.51 5.96 -7.69
N ILE A 96 8.65 5.26 -7.65
CA ILE A 96 9.39 4.89 -8.85
C ILE A 96 9.59 3.38 -8.77
N ASP A 97 8.86 2.65 -9.60
CA ASP A 97 8.72 1.18 -9.56
C ASP A 97 9.05 0.51 -10.92
N HIS A 98 9.64 1.28 -11.84
CA HIS A 98 10.02 0.82 -13.18
C HIS A 98 11.48 1.21 -13.50
N GLU A 99 12.10 0.44 -14.38
CA GLU A 99 13.38 0.76 -15.01
C GLU A 99 13.26 0.57 -16.54
N PRO A 100 13.47 1.63 -17.35
CA PRO A 100 13.78 3.02 -16.96
C PRO A 100 12.57 3.76 -16.35
N THR A 101 12.84 4.93 -15.75
CA THR A 101 11.77 5.79 -15.21
C THR A 101 10.80 6.22 -16.32
N PRO A 102 9.48 6.01 -16.17
CA PRO A 102 8.49 6.31 -17.22
C PRO A 102 8.49 7.79 -17.62
N PRO A 103 8.41 8.12 -18.93
CA PRO A 103 8.36 9.51 -19.41
C PRO A 103 7.24 10.34 -18.77
N ALA A 104 6.05 9.75 -18.60
CA ALA A 104 4.91 10.41 -17.96
C ALA A 104 5.19 10.84 -16.52
N ILE A 105 6.05 10.13 -15.77
CA ILE A 105 6.49 10.53 -14.44
C ILE A 105 7.53 11.65 -14.57
N LYS A 106 8.53 11.49 -15.43
CA LYS A 106 9.60 12.49 -15.63
C LYS A 106 9.06 13.85 -16.05
N ASP A 107 8.09 13.87 -16.97
CA ASP A 107 7.48 15.10 -17.46
C ASP A 107 6.72 15.84 -16.36
N LYS A 108 6.00 15.10 -15.50
CA LYS A 108 5.37 15.67 -14.30
C LYS A 108 6.39 16.27 -13.35
N LEU A 109 7.45 15.53 -13.03
CA LEU A 109 8.44 15.94 -12.05
C LEU A 109 9.18 17.24 -12.43
N LYS A 110 9.17 17.65 -13.71
CA LYS A 110 9.67 18.98 -14.15
C LYS A 110 8.91 20.15 -13.51
N HIS A 111 7.71 19.92 -12.99
CA HIS A 111 6.89 20.91 -12.29
C HIS A 111 7.09 20.90 -10.77
N ALA A 112 7.85 19.93 -10.22
CA ALA A 112 8.06 19.80 -8.80
C ALA A 112 9.07 20.84 -8.29
N TYR A 113 8.77 21.42 -7.12
CA TYR A 113 9.70 22.26 -6.36
C TYR A 113 10.80 21.42 -5.69
N ARG A 114 10.40 20.29 -5.10
CA ARG A 114 11.27 19.25 -4.52
C ARG A 114 10.67 17.88 -4.82
N ILE A 115 11.49 16.83 -4.81
CA ILE A 115 11.04 15.47 -5.08
C ILE A 115 11.43 14.60 -3.89
N ILE A 116 10.47 13.84 -3.36
CA ILE A 116 10.71 12.84 -2.32
C ILE A 116 10.46 11.47 -2.91
N THR A 117 11.40 10.56 -2.73
CA THR A 117 11.24 9.13 -3.04
C THR A 117 11.26 8.34 -1.74
N TYR A 118 10.46 7.27 -1.67
CA TYR A 118 10.41 6.41 -0.49
C TYR A 118 11.12 5.07 -0.67
N SER A 119 11.87 4.91 -1.76
CA SER A 119 12.74 3.75 -1.97
C SER A 119 14.11 4.19 -2.48
N LYS A 120 15.17 3.49 -2.03
CA LYS A 120 16.52 3.66 -2.57
C LYS A 120 16.57 3.38 -4.07
N PHE A 121 15.78 2.42 -4.54
CA PHE A 121 15.64 2.12 -5.97
C PHE A 121 15.16 3.37 -6.72
N GLY A 122 14.06 3.99 -6.26
CA GLY A 122 13.52 5.17 -6.91
C GLY A 122 14.46 6.37 -6.87
N HIS A 123 15.16 6.57 -5.75
CA HIS A 123 16.20 7.59 -5.64
C HIS A 123 17.30 7.41 -6.70
N LYS A 124 17.84 6.19 -6.83
CA LYS A 124 18.87 5.85 -7.82
C LYS A 124 18.37 5.97 -9.26
N GLN A 125 17.12 5.61 -9.55
CA GLN A 125 16.55 5.74 -10.89
C GLN A 125 16.39 7.20 -11.31
N LEU A 126 16.02 8.09 -10.38
CA LEU A 126 15.98 9.53 -10.66
C LEU A 126 17.38 10.14 -10.81
N GLU A 127 18.35 9.67 -10.03
CA GLU A 127 19.76 10.09 -10.15
C GLU A 127 20.33 9.77 -11.54
N LYS A 128 20.05 8.57 -12.09
CA LYS A 128 20.42 8.17 -13.47
C LYS A 128 19.85 9.11 -14.53
N GLU A 129 18.72 9.74 -14.25
CA GLU A 129 18.02 10.67 -15.14
C GLU A 129 18.43 12.13 -14.89
N GLY A 130 19.43 12.37 -14.04
CA GLY A 130 19.91 13.72 -13.68
C GLY A 130 18.94 14.50 -12.78
N MET A 131 17.99 13.82 -12.12
CA MET A 131 17.02 14.43 -11.23
C MET A 131 17.40 14.22 -9.76
N HIS A 132 17.37 15.29 -8.97
CA HIS A 132 17.64 15.22 -7.53
C HIS A 132 16.35 14.92 -6.75
N SER A 133 16.38 13.90 -5.89
CA SER A 133 15.33 13.58 -4.95
C SER A 133 15.88 13.41 -3.53
N THR A 134 15.06 13.63 -2.51
CA THR A 134 15.38 13.25 -1.13
C THR A 134 14.75 11.89 -0.84
N TYR A 135 15.56 10.94 -0.38
CA TYR A 135 15.07 9.64 0.04
C TYR A 135 14.51 9.71 1.47
N ILE A 136 13.22 9.46 1.63
CA ILE A 136 12.50 9.37 2.91
C ILE A 136 11.58 8.15 2.84
N PRO A 137 11.90 7.03 3.50
CA PRO A 137 11.12 5.81 3.36
C PRO A 137 9.76 5.92 4.04
N HIS A 138 8.88 4.98 3.69
CA HIS A 138 7.63 4.79 4.41
C HIS A 138 7.84 4.28 5.83
N THR A 139 6.81 4.45 6.65
CA THR A 139 6.83 4.18 8.08
C THR A 139 5.96 2.99 8.47
N VAL A 140 6.20 2.44 9.65
CA VAL A 140 5.31 1.45 10.30
C VAL A 140 5.14 1.77 11.78
N ASP A 141 3.89 1.84 12.25
CA ASP A 141 3.58 1.92 13.69
C ASP A 141 3.82 0.57 14.39
N THR A 142 4.99 0.42 14.97
CA THR A 142 5.40 -0.81 15.71
C THR A 142 4.73 -0.95 17.09
N ARG A 143 4.03 0.07 17.58
CA ARG A 143 3.23 -0.06 18.81
C ARG A 143 1.93 -0.80 18.51
N LEU A 144 1.41 -0.59 17.30
CA LEU A 144 0.21 -1.23 16.77
C LEU A 144 0.52 -2.59 16.12
N PHE A 145 1.43 -2.62 15.16
CA PHE A 145 1.88 -3.84 14.48
C PHE A 145 2.94 -4.54 15.33
N LYS A 146 2.49 -5.53 16.08
CA LYS A 146 3.32 -6.32 16.99
C LYS A 146 2.76 -7.71 17.11
N LYS A 147 3.64 -8.67 17.38
CA LYS A 147 3.25 -10.06 17.58
C LYS A 147 2.16 -10.20 18.65
N VAL A 148 1.12 -10.96 18.30
CA VAL A 148 0.08 -11.43 19.21
C VAL A 148 -0.01 -12.95 19.21
N ASP A 149 -0.83 -13.54 20.08
CA ASP A 149 -0.98 -14.99 20.17
C ASP A 149 -1.58 -15.58 18.89
N LYS A 150 -0.72 -16.22 18.08
CA LYS A 150 -1.06 -16.87 16.83
C LYS A 150 -2.19 -17.92 16.98
N ILE A 151 -2.18 -18.71 18.06
CA ILE A 151 -3.17 -19.78 18.28
C ILE A 151 -4.54 -19.15 18.51
N GLU A 152 -4.59 -18.14 19.38
CA GLU A 152 -5.81 -17.40 19.66
C GLU A 152 -6.39 -16.76 18.40
N ILE A 153 -5.55 -16.06 17.63
CA ILE A 153 -6.03 -15.38 16.43
C ILE A 153 -6.50 -16.37 15.38
N ARG A 154 -5.76 -17.45 15.12
CA ARG A 154 -6.20 -18.49 14.18
C ARG A 154 -7.54 -19.09 14.60
N LYS A 155 -7.77 -19.30 15.90
CA LYS A 155 -9.05 -19.80 16.41
C LYS A 155 -10.18 -18.81 16.12
N ARG A 156 -9.98 -17.51 16.38
CA ARG A 156 -10.97 -16.46 16.12
C ARG A 156 -11.30 -16.31 14.63
N MET A 157 -10.30 -16.50 13.77
CA MET A 157 -10.43 -16.42 12.31
C MET A 157 -10.87 -17.75 11.66
N ASN A 158 -11.16 -18.79 12.44
CA ASN A 158 -11.46 -20.14 11.95
C ASN A 158 -10.38 -20.71 10.99
N LEU A 159 -9.12 -20.39 11.26
CA LEU A 159 -7.96 -20.89 10.52
C LEU A 159 -7.44 -22.21 11.12
N PRO A 160 -6.83 -23.07 10.28
CA PRO A 160 -6.27 -24.35 10.73
C PRO A 160 -5.12 -24.12 11.72
N GLN A 161 -5.16 -24.85 12.84
CA GLN A 161 -4.13 -24.75 13.88
C GLN A 161 -2.87 -25.56 13.52
N ASP A 162 -3.06 -26.75 12.94
CA ASP A 162 -2.00 -27.69 12.55
C ASP A 162 -1.67 -27.58 11.05
N ALA A 163 -1.47 -26.36 10.56
CA ALA A 163 -1.04 -26.10 9.20
C ALA A 163 -0.06 -24.92 9.13
N PHE A 164 0.84 -24.98 8.15
CA PHE A 164 1.65 -23.84 7.75
C PHE A 164 0.79 -22.90 6.89
N ILE A 165 0.58 -21.66 7.34
CA ILE A 165 -0.29 -20.70 6.67
C ILE A 165 0.55 -19.61 5.99
N PHE A 166 0.52 -19.59 4.66
CA PHE A 166 0.94 -18.44 3.89
C PHE A 166 -0.15 -17.37 3.91
N GLY A 167 0.22 -16.11 4.09
CA GLY A 167 -0.69 -14.98 3.93
C GLY A 167 -0.32 -14.16 2.71
N MET A 168 -1.30 -13.59 2.02
CA MET A 168 -1.07 -12.61 0.96
C MET A 168 -2.03 -11.44 1.11
N VAL A 169 -1.47 -10.25 1.32
CA VAL A 169 -2.21 -9.00 1.49
C VAL A 169 -1.95 -8.12 0.28
N ALA A 170 -2.93 -8.06 -0.63
CA ALA A 170 -2.74 -7.40 -1.92
C ALA A 170 -4.08 -7.05 -2.57
N ALA A 171 -4.15 -5.90 -3.26
CA ALA A 171 -5.33 -5.54 -4.03
C ALA A 171 -5.44 -6.37 -5.32
N ASN A 172 -6.61 -6.97 -5.57
CA ASN A 172 -6.91 -7.76 -6.76
C ASN A 172 -7.64 -6.92 -7.84
N LYS A 173 -6.92 -6.00 -8.50
CA LYS A 173 -7.52 -5.01 -9.41
C LYS A 173 -7.11 -5.14 -10.89
N ASP A 174 -6.14 -6.01 -11.18
CA ASP A 174 -5.49 -6.10 -12.49
C ASP A 174 -5.51 -7.54 -13.01
N ASN A 175 -5.66 -7.70 -14.32
CA ASN A 175 -5.53 -8.97 -15.03
C ASN A 175 -4.88 -8.72 -16.41
N PRO A 176 -3.62 -9.13 -16.65
CA PRO A 176 -2.80 -10.03 -15.83
C PRO A 176 -2.44 -9.45 -14.44
N PRO A 177 -2.34 -10.29 -13.39
CA PRO A 177 -2.18 -9.82 -12.02
C PRO A 177 -0.75 -9.35 -11.75
N ARG A 178 -0.55 -8.02 -11.61
CA ARG A 178 0.71 -7.42 -11.14
C ARG A 178 1.16 -7.97 -9.78
N LYS A 179 0.20 -8.34 -8.93
CA LYS A 179 0.45 -8.94 -7.61
C LYS A 179 0.79 -10.44 -7.67
N ALA A 180 0.87 -11.00 -8.88
CA ALA A 180 1.29 -12.38 -9.13
C ALA A 180 0.42 -13.48 -8.50
N PHE A 181 -0.90 -13.23 -8.35
CA PHE A 181 -1.85 -14.22 -7.81
C PHE A 181 -1.78 -15.57 -8.53
N GLN A 182 -1.60 -15.57 -9.85
CA GLN A 182 -1.47 -16.81 -10.62
C GLN A 182 -0.23 -17.60 -10.20
N GLN A 183 0.94 -16.95 -10.19
CA GLN A 183 2.22 -17.57 -9.84
C GLN A 183 2.21 -18.08 -8.39
N VAL A 184 1.56 -17.34 -7.48
CA VAL A 184 1.38 -17.78 -6.08
C VAL A 184 0.57 -19.07 -6.02
N LEU A 185 -0.56 -19.16 -6.74
CA LEU A 185 -1.40 -20.35 -6.75
C LEU A 185 -0.70 -21.54 -7.40
N ASP A 186 0.03 -21.32 -8.50
CA ASP A 186 0.82 -22.36 -9.16
C ASP A 186 1.93 -22.91 -8.25
N ALA A 187 2.65 -22.02 -7.55
CA ALA A 187 3.68 -22.40 -6.60
C ALA A 187 3.09 -23.13 -5.39
N PHE A 188 1.97 -22.64 -4.85
CA PHE A 188 1.30 -23.23 -3.71
C PHE A 188 0.72 -24.62 -4.05
N HIS A 189 0.18 -24.82 -5.26
CA HIS A 189 -0.28 -26.12 -5.74
C HIS A 189 0.85 -27.16 -5.72
N LYS A 190 2.06 -26.80 -6.18
CA LYS A 190 3.25 -27.66 -6.08
C LYS A 190 3.67 -27.90 -4.64
N PHE A 191 3.63 -26.85 -3.81
CA PHE A 191 4.03 -26.92 -2.41
C PHE A 191 3.14 -27.87 -1.60
N VAL A 192 1.81 -27.79 -1.76
CA VAL A 192 0.86 -28.60 -0.97
C VAL A 192 0.90 -30.09 -1.33
N GLN A 193 1.38 -30.45 -2.52
CA GLN A 193 1.64 -31.85 -2.89
C GLN A 193 2.75 -32.48 -2.06
N VAL A 194 3.75 -31.68 -1.65
CA VAL A 194 4.87 -32.12 -0.81
C VAL A 194 4.58 -31.88 0.68
N HIS A 195 3.86 -30.80 0.99
CA HIS A 195 3.53 -30.36 2.34
C HIS A 195 2.00 -30.24 2.51
N PRO A 196 1.27 -31.36 2.70
CA PRO A 196 -0.20 -31.36 2.70
C PRO A 196 -0.83 -30.58 3.87
N LYS A 197 -0.10 -30.38 4.97
CA LYS A 197 -0.49 -29.53 6.11
C LYS A 197 -0.15 -28.06 5.85
N SER A 198 -0.62 -27.53 4.73
CA SER A 198 -0.41 -26.14 4.34
C SER A 198 -1.70 -25.49 3.89
N ALA A 199 -1.83 -24.19 4.11
CA ALA A 199 -2.95 -23.36 3.70
C ALA A 199 -2.44 -22.00 3.20
N ILE A 200 -3.29 -21.29 2.46
CA ILE A 200 -3.03 -19.91 2.06
C ILE A 200 -4.24 -19.03 2.37
N TYR A 201 -3.98 -17.86 2.95
CA TYR A 201 -4.98 -16.83 3.22
C TYR A 201 -4.79 -15.66 2.26
N PHE A 202 -5.83 -15.29 1.52
CA PHE A 202 -5.85 -14.08 0.71
C PHE A 202 -6.66 -12.99 1.41
N HIS A 203 -5.99 -11.90 1.79
CA HIS A 203 -6.64 -10.66 2.22
C HIS A 203 -6.91 -9.77 1.01
N THR A 204 -7.97 -10.09 0.26
CA THR A 204 -8.34 -9.37 -0.96
C THR A 204 -9.80 -9.58 -1.34
N ALA A 205 -10.28 -8.82 -2.32
CA ALA A 205 -11.55 -9.10 -2.97
C ALA A 205 -11.38 -10.28 -3.95
N MET A 206 -11.92 -11.44 -3.57
CA MET A 206 -11.74 -12.70 -4.32
C MET A 206 -12.40 -12.68 -5.72
N ASP A 207 -13.49 -11.93 -5.87
CA ASP A 207 -14.31 -11.86 -7.08
C ASP A 207 -14.46 -10.39 -7.56
N GLN A 208 -13.35 -9.66 -7.65
CA GLN A 208 -13.37 -8.27 -8.09
C GLN A 208 -13.41 -8.16 -9.63
N PRO A 209 -14.27 -7.30 -10.22
CA PRO A 209 -14.22 -7.01 -11.65
C PRO A 209 -12.83 -6.53 -12.07
N LYS A 210 -12.30 -7.09 -13.17
CA LYS A 210 -10.91 -6.90 -13.67
C LYS A 210 -9.81 -7.55 -12.81
N GLY A 211 -10.15 -8.13 -11.67
CA GLY A 211 -9.22 -8.92 -10.86
C GLY A 211 -8.95 -10.29 -11.47
N PHE A 212 -7.94 -10.96 -10.92
CA PHE A 212 -7.64 -12.35 -11.20
C PHE A 212 -8.69 -13.27 -10.55
N PRO A 213 -9.17 -14.32 -11.26
CA PRO A 213 -10.23 -15.21 -10.77
C PRO A 213 -9.69 -16.25 -9.78
N ILE A 214 -9.33 -15.81 -8.57
CA ILE A 214 -8.64 -16.62 -7.54
C ILE A 214 -9.44 -17.90 -7.22
N LYS A 215 -10.76 -17.78 -6.98
CA LYS A 215 -11.60 -18.93 -6.61
C LYS A 215 -11.69 -19.97 -7.72
N GLN A 216 -11.92 -19.53 -8.96
CA GLN A 216 -12.07 -20.41 -10.11
C GLN A 216 -10.74 -21.08 -10.45
N TYR A 217 -9.63 -20.36 -10.32
CA TYR A 217 -8.30 -20.91 -10.55
C TYR A 217 -7.89 -21.91 -9.47
N ALA A 218 -8.16 -21.63 -8.19
CA ALA A 218 -7.93 -22.57 -7.09
C ALA A 218 -8.74 -23.86 -7.27
N LYS A 219 -10.00 -23.76 -7.73
CA LYS A 219 -10.84 -24.91 -8.08
C LYS A 219 -10.27 -25.71 -9.26
N PHE A 220 -9.78 -25.03 -10.29
CA PHE A 220 -9.12 -25.69 -11.43
C PHE A 220 -7.90 -26.50 -10.97
N LEU A 221 -7.14 -25.98 -10.01
CA LEU A 221 -5.97 -26.64 -9.41
C LEU A 221 -6.33 -27.68 -8.34
N GLY A 222 -7.59 -27.81 -7.93
CA GLY A 222 -8.04 -28.75 -6.90
C GLY A 222 -7.53 -28.43 -5.48
N ILE A 223 -7.33 -27.14 -5.17
CA ILE A 223 -6.79 -26.66 -3.88
C ILE A 223 -7.76 -25.72 -3.16
N GLU A 224 -9.02 -25.64 -3.58
CA GLU A 224 -10.03 -24.74 -3.02
C GLU A 224 -10.24 -24.92 -1.51
N ASN A 225 -10.07 -26.14 -0.99
CA ASN A 225 -10.19 -26.45 0.44
C ASN A 225 -8.96 -26.03 1.27
N LYS A 226 -7.94 -25.44 0.63
CA LYS A 226 -6.74 -24.88 1.27
C LYS A 226 -6.70 -23.36 1.23
N ILE A 227 -7.69 -22.73 0.60
CA ILE A 227 -7.78 -21.28 0.46
C ILE A 227 -8.68 -20.71 1.55
N PHE A 228 -8.16 -19.72 2.27
CA PHE A 228 -8.91 -18.95 3.26
C PHE A 228 -8.94 -17.48 2.84
N HIS A 229 -10.00 -16.78 3.22
CA HIS A 229 -10.15 -15.35 2.98
C HIS A 229 -11.21 -14.80 3.95
N CYS A 230 -11.26 -13.48 4.16
CA CYS A 230 -12.43 -12.85 4.77
C CYS A 230 -13.50 -12.58 3.70
N GLU A 231 -14.70 -12.22 4.14
CA GLU A 231 -15.74 -11.82 3.20
C GLU A 231 -15.38 -10.50 2.51
N THR A 232 -15.79 -10.34 1.25
CA THR A 232 -15.44 -9.13 0.46
C THR A 232 -15.94 -7.85 1.14
N PHE A 233 -17.11 -7.90 1.79
CA PHE A 233 -17.64 -6.76 2.54
C PHE A 233 -16.75 -6.41 3.75
N GLU A 234 -16.29 -7.42 4.48
CA GLU A 234 -15.39 -7.22 5.63
C GLU A 234 -14.06 -6.61 5.17
N TYR A 235 -13.45 -7.20 4.14
CA TYR A 235 -12.22 -6.70 3.50
C TYR A 235 -12.34 -5.22 3.12
N LEU A 236 -13.44 -4.83 2.49
CA LEU A 236 -13.60 -3.47 1.99
C LEU A 236 -13.93 -2.44 3.07
N TYR A 237 -14.62 -2.82 4.14
CA TYR A 237 -15.27 -1.85 5.01
C TYR A 237 -15.08 -2.05 6.52
N LEU A 238 -14.73 -3.24 6.99
CA LEU A 238 -14.74 -3.57 8.43
C LEU A 238 -13.37 -3.90 9.01
N ILE A 239 -12.40 -4.25 8.17
CA ILE A 239 -11.05 -4.58 8.64
C ILE A 239 -10.26 -3.28 8.85
N ASP A 240 -10.01 -2.97 10.12
CA ASP A 240 -9.15 -1.88 10.55
C ASP A 240 -7.69 -2.35 10.76
N ARG A 241 -6.82 -1.43 11.18
CA ARG A 241 -5.39 -1.72 11.40
C ARG A 241 -5.13 -2.70 12.55
N ASP A 242 -5.95 -2.70 13.60
CA ASP A 242 -5.81 -3.65 14.72
C ASP A 242 -6.18 -5.06 14.25
N GLN A 243 -7.22 -5.19 13.41
CA GLN A 243 -7.52 -6.44 12.73
C GLN A 243 -6.42 -6.85 11.76
N MET A 244 -5.80 -5.91 11.03
CA MET A 244 -4.63 -6.22 10.18
C MET A 244 -3.45 -6.77 10.99
N ASN A 245 -3.14 -6.19 12.16
CA ASN A 245 -2.10 -6.73 13.05
C ASN A 245 -2.36 -8.20 13.43
N LYS A 246 -3.62 -8.52 13.76
CA LYS A 246 -4.06 -9.90 14.05
C LYS A 246 -3.90 -10.79 12.81
N ILE A 247 -4.37 -10.33 11.65
CA ILE A 247 -4.26 -11.06 10.38
C ILE A 247 -2.80 -11.42 10.08
N TYR A 248 -1.87 -10.45 10.13
CA TYR A 248 -0.45 -10.72 9.92
C TYR A 248 0.13 -11.71 10.93
N SER A 249 -0.23 -11.58 12.21
CA SER A 249 0.23 -12.48 13.29
C SER A 249 -0.33 -13.91 13.17
N SER A 250 -1.40 -14.10 12.39
CA SER A 250 -1.97 -15.42 12.13
C SER A 250 -1.16 -16.26 11.14
N PHE A 251 -0.31 -15.61 10.34
CA PHE A 251 0.47 -16.25 9.29
C PHE A 251 1.76 -16.88 9.82
N ASP A 252 2.27 -17.88 9.10
CA ASP A 252 3.64 -18.36 9.27
C ASP A 252 4.60 -17.66 8.32
N CYS A 253 4.12 -17.18 7.17
CA CYS A 253 4.89 -16.40 6.22
C CYS A 253 3.96 -15.52 5.37
N LEU A 254 4.34 -14.26 5.13
CA LEU A 254 3.68 -13.41 4.14
C LEU A 254 4.31 -13.65 2.76
N LEU A 255 3.50 -13.73 1.72
CA LEU A 255 3.90 -13.70 0.31
C LEU A 255 3.58 -12.32 -0.28
N MET A 256 4.58 -11.64 -0.82
CA MET A 256 4.43 -10.41 -1.60
C MET A 256 5.31 -10.44 -2.86
N PRO A 257 5.07 -11.38 -3.80
CA PRO A 257 5.87 -11.53 -5.02
C PRO A 257 5.41 -10.58 -6.15
N SER A 258 5.03 -9.35 -5.80
CA SER A 258 4.61 -8.33 -6.76
C SER A 258 5.65 -8.16 -7.89
N THR A 259 5.20 -8.08 -9.13
CA THR A 259 6.11 -7.84 -10.26
C THR A 259 6.63 -6.41 -10.27
N ASN A 260 5.80 -5.44 -9.85
CA ASN A 260 6.19 -4.06 -9.63
C ASN A 260 5.65 -3.64 -8.25
N GLU A 261 6.46 -3.01 -7.41
CA GLU A 261 6.03 -2.49 -6.11
C GLU A 261 6.77 -1.20 -5.76
N GLY A 262 6.03 -0.15 -5.41
CA GLY A 262 6.65 1.11 -4.98
C GLY A 262 7.41 0.97 -3.66
N PHE A 263 6.79 0.30 -2.68
CA PHE A 263 7.37 0.13 -1.34
C PHE A 263 7.19 -1.27 -0.76
N GLY A 264 5.94 -1.69 -0.54
CA GLY A 264 5.63 -2.95 0.14
C GLY A 264 5.21 -2.79 1.59
N VAL A 265 4.27 -1.89 1.87
CA VAL A 265 3.70 -1.67 3.22
C VAL A 265 3.29 -2.98 3.92
N PRO A 266 2.63 -3.95 3.26
CA PRO A 266 2.30 -5.22 3.92
C PRO A 266 3.50 -6.00 4.46
N ALA A 267 4.67 -5.88 3.82
CA ALA A 267 5.86 -6.59 4.25
C ALA A 267 6.43 -6.01 5.55
N ILE A 268 6.52 -4.67 5.66
CA ILE A 268 7.02 -4.02 6.88
C ILE A 268 6.03 -4.16 8.05
N GLU A 269 4.72 -4.18 7.77
CA GLU A 269 3.69 -4.48 8.77
C GLU A 269 3.83 -5.93 9.27
N ALA A 270 3.97 -6.91 8.36
CA ALA A 270 4.18 -8.31 8.72
C ALA A 270 5.48 -8.53 9.49
N GLN A 271 6.59 -7.92 9.05
CA GLN A 271 7.87 -7.97 9.76
C GLN A 271 7.76 -7.41 11.18
N SER A 272 7.01 -6.33 11.38
CA SER A 272 6.74 -5.76 12.72
C SER A 272 5.93 -6.71 13.61
N CYS A 273 5.10 -7.57 13.01
CA CYS A 273 4.41 -8.67 13.70
C CYS A 273 5.29 -9.92 13.93
N GLU A 274 6.59 -9.87 13.60
CA GLU A 274 7.50 -11.03 13.55
C GLU A 274 7.09 -12.13 12.54
N THR A 275 6.30 -11.77 11.52
CA THR A 275 5.93 -12.68 10.43
C THR A 275 6.97 -12.57 9.31
N PRO A 276 7.70 -13.65 8.97
CA PRO A 276 8.67 -13.61 7.89
C PRO A 276 7.99 -13.36 6.54
N VAL A 277 8.72 -12.78 5.60
CA VAL A 277 8.19 -12.35 4.31
C VAL A 277 8.99 -12.96 3.16
N ILE A 278 8.30 -13.39 2.11
CA ILE A 278 8.88 -13.77 0.81
C ILE A 278 8.44 -12.73 -0.21
N VAL A 279 9.43 -12.09 -0.81
CA VAL A 279 9.27 -10.96 -1.73
C VAL A 279 10.00 -11.26 -3.05
N ASN A 280 9.64 -10.56 -4.11
CA ASN A 280 10.40 -10.61 -5.36
C ASN A 280 11.63 -9.70 -5.27
N ASP A 281 12.74 -10.08 -5.91
CA ASP A 281 13.97 -9.28 -5.99
C ASP A 281 13.90 -8.28 -7.16
N PHE A 282 12.90 -7.41 -7.14
CA PHE A 282 12.72 -6.37 -8.15
C PHE A 282 12.15 -5.09 -7.52
N SER A 283 12.55 -3.93 -8.04
CA SER A 283 12.20 -2.60 -7.51
C SER A 283 12.54 -2.47 -6.02
N MET A 284 11.66 -1.92 -5.18
CA MET A 284 11.89 -1.84 -3.73
C MET A 284 11.80 -3.20 -3.02
N SER A 285 11.09 -4.18 -3.62
CA SER A 285 10.74 -5.42 -2.92
C SER A 285 11.95 -6.27 -2.51
N GLY A 286 13.05 -6.23 -3.27
CA GLY A 286 14.25 -7.01 -2.98
C GLY A 286 15.07 -6.45 -1.83
N VAL A 287 15.86 -5.42 -2.12
CA VAL A 287 16.91 -4.93 -1.20
C VAL A 287 16.34 -4.18 0.00
N GLY A 288 15.32 -3.34 -0.17
CA GLY A 288 14.92 -2.44 0.91
C GLY A 288 14.12 -3.11 2.04
N ILE A 289 13.27 -4.10 1.71
CA ILE A 289 12.52 -4.85 2.74
C ILE A 289 13.46 -5.78 3.53
N LEU A 290 14.49 -6.33 2.88
CA LEU A 290 15.47 -7.20 3.52
C LEU A 290 16.51 -6.42 4.35
N GLU A 291 16.85 -5.19 3.96
CA GLU A 291 17.80 -4.32 4.66
C GLU A 291 17.18 -3.47 5.78
N GLY A 292 15.85 -3.47 5.94
CA GLY A 292 15.16 -2.69 6.97
C GLY A 292 15.00 -1.20 6.62
N ASP A 293 14.81 -0.89 5.34
CA ASP A 293 14.72 0.47 4.82
C ASP A 293 13.34 1.12 5.06
N TYR A 294 12.96 1.24 6.33
CA TYR A 294 11.74 1.91 6.81
C TYR A 294 12.00 2.66 8.12
N VAL A 295 11.08 3.57 8.48
CA VAL A 295 11.16 4.34 9.72
C VAL A 295 10.06 3.89 10.69
N LEU A 296 10.37 3.85 11.99
CA LEU A 296 9.39 3.52 13.02
C LEU A 296 8.54 4.76 13.32
N ALA A 297 7.20 4.62 13.30
CA ALA A 297 6.25 5.72 13.55
C ALA A 297 5.83 5.88 15.03
#